data_AF-A0A7C6TTW4-F1
#
_entry.id   AF-A0A7C6TTW4-F1
#
_cell.length_a   1.000
_cell.length_b   1.000
_cell.length_c   1.000
_cell.angle_alpha   90.00
_cell.angle_beta   90.00
_cell.angle_gamma   90.00
#
_symmetry.space_group_name_H-M   'P 1'
#
loop_
_entity.id
_entity.type
_entity.pdbx_description
1 polymer ?
#
loop_
_entity_poly.entity_id
_entity_poly.type
_entity_poly.pdbx_seq_one_letter_code
_entity_poly.pdbx_strand_id
1 'polypeptide(L)'
;MSVIDTLSTAFHRVSRRPWLITIPVLLDLFFWFGPRLSIAPLVDQYLAFVKTSMSTLPPGAVTGGDMAARVDTMFEVLPELASQINLFSLLSLNSSGRLGVPAILGGQPIGWWPASVIEMGGFGAVALLPFLAGMGLLLTCLFMGMLAQDVRDGGLDIARLFRRVPAHWISIVLVIVPLGMAFTFALSIGLALGPLSVVVLAVTIWVLIYMTFFPQAVILGEAGPLGGLVTSFAIVRFTFWPTVGLVVLNNVIGLGLSYIWKRLLIESPVGTLVAVLANAYVGTALTLALFIFYRDRLVKWHEALSAQRSVEENG
;
A
#
# COMPACT_ATOMS: atom_id res chain seq x y z
N MET A 1 -16.26 13.51 -15.76
CA MET A 1 -15.70 12.45 -16.63
C MET A 1 -16.26 11.08 -16.25
N SER A 2 -16.36 10.14 -17.20
CA SER A 2 -16.62 8.72 -16.89
C SER A 2 -15.37 8.05 -16.31
N VAL A 3 -15.50 6.85 -15.77
CA VAL A 3 -14.36 6.06 -15.26
C VAL A 3 -13.35 5.75 -16.37
N ILE A 4 -13.84 5.42 -17.57
CA ILE A 4 -13.00 5.08 -18.73
C ILE A 4 -12.25 6.32 -19.23
N ASP A 5 -12.92 7.47 -19.33
CA ASP A 5 -12.27 8.73 -19.72
C ASP A 5 -11.17 9.11 -18.73
N THR A 6 -11.40 8.85 -17.44
CA THR A 6 -10.44 9.15 -16.38
C THR A 6 -9.17 8.31 -16.52
N LEU A 7 -9.32 7.00 -16.76
CA LEU A 7 -8.19 6.12 -17.03
C LEU A 7 -7.45 6.52 -18.30
N SER A 8 -8.18 6.72 -19.41
CA SER A 8 -7.60 7.15 -20.69
C SER A 8 -6.78 8.44 -20.55
N THR A 9 -7.35 9.43 -19.84
CA THR A 9 -6.66 10.69 -19.54
C THR A 9 -5.38 10.46 -18.73
N ALA A 10 -5.42 9.58 -17.74
CA ALA A 10 -4.25 9.28 -16.92
C ALA A 10 -3.14 8.61 -17.72
N PHE A 11 -3.45 7.60 -18.54
CA PHE A 11 -2.48 6.94 -19.42
C PHE A 11 -1.87 7.93 -20.43
N HIS A 12 -2.69 8.74 -21.10
CA HIS A 12 -2.20 9.78 -22.00
C HIS A 12 -1.27 10.78 -21.28
N ARG A 13 -1.58 11.13 -20.04
CA ARG A 13 -0.76 12.07 -19.24
C ARG A 13 0.59 11.48 -18.88
N VAL A 14 0.66 10.21 -18.46
CA VAL A 14 1.92 9.51 -18.19
C VAL A 14 2.77 9.39 -19.46
N SER A 15 2.18 9.04 -20.60
CA SER A 15 2.90 8.94 -21.88
C SER A 15 3.56 10.26 -22.33
N ARG A 16 2.94 11.40 -22.01
CA ARG A 16 3.51 12.73 -22.33
C ARG A 16 4.50 13.23 -21.29
N ARG A 17 4.60 12.56 -20.14
CA ARG A 17 5.37 12.99 -18.97
C ARG A 17 6.11 11.80 -18.35
N PRO A 18 7.14 11.25 -19.03
CA PRO A 18 7.84 10.06 -18.57
C PRO A 18 8.56 10.27 -17.23
N TRP A 19 8.80 11.51 -16.81
CA TRP A 19 9.36 11.80 -15.49
C TRP A 19 8.44 11.32 -14.33
N LEU A 20 7.14 11.08 -14.57
CA LEU A 20 6.19 10.57 -13.57
C LEU A 20 6.49 9.13 -13.11
N ILE A 21 7.17 8.34 -13.94
CA ILE A 21 7.50 6.94 -13.61
C ILE A 21 8.88 6.80 -12.95
N THR A 22 9.60 7.89 -12.71
CA THR A 22 10.99 7.85 -12.23
C THR A 22 11.11 7.21 -10.86
N ILE A 23 10.29 7.58 -9.87
CA ILE A 23 10.32 6.97 -8.53
C ILE A 23 10.00 5.47 -8.57
N PRO A 24 8.91 5.01 -9.21
CA PRO A 24 8.64 3.58 -9.41
C PRO A 24 9.81 2.81 -10.02
N VAL A 25 10.39 3.33 -11.11
CA VAL A 25 11.53 2.69 -11.77
C VAL A 25 12.75 2.65 -10.86
N LEU A 26 13.11 3.75 -10.20
CA LEU A 26 14.24 3.79 -9.27
C LEU A 26 14.07 2.82 -8.11
N LEU A 27 12.86 2.68 -7.59
CA LEU A 27 12.55 1.74 -6.52
C LEU A 27 12.70 0.28 -6.99
N ASP A 28 12.21 -0.05 -8.19
CA ASP A 28 12.43 -1.38 -8.77
C ASP A 28 13.91 -1.64 -9.08
N LEU A 29 14.65 -0.65 -9.61
CA LEU A 29 16.10 -0.78 -9.83
C LEU A 29 16.87 -0.98 -8.52
N PHE A 30 16.46 -0.30 -7.45
CA PHE A 30 16.97 -0.56 -6.11
C PHE A 30 16.67 -1.99 -5.67
N PHE A 31 15.47 -2.52 -5.92
CA PHE A 31 15.18 -3.92 -5.63
C PHE A 31 15.89 -4.89 -6.58
N TRP A 32 16.30 -4.49 -7.76
CA TRP A 32 17.01 -5.36 -8.69
C TRP A 32 18.48 -5.51 -8.30
N PHE A 33 19.17 -4.38 -8.13
CA PHE A 33 20.62 -4.33 -7.88
C PHE A 33 21.00 -4.20 -6.40
N GLY A 34 20.05 -3.83 -5.55
CA GLY A 34 20.30 -3.62 -4.13
C GLY A 34 20.46 -4.92 -3.34
N PRO A 35 21.06 -4.83 -2.14
CA PRO A 35 21.18 -5.97 -1.24
C PRO A 35 19.81 -6.47 -0.78
N ARG A 36 19.74 -7.74 -0.41
CA ARG A 36 18.60 -8.34 0.27
C ARG A 36 18.85 -8.29 1.77
N LEU A 37 17.83 -7.95 2.54
CA LEU A 37 17.92 -7.95 3.98
C LEU A 37 17.04 -9.07 4.53
N SER A 38 17.65 -10.09 5.13
CA SER A 38 16.96 -11.27 5.66
C SER A 38 16.63 -11.12 7.14
N ILE A 39 15.42 -11.60 7.52
CA ILE A 39 14.95 -11.72 8.92
C ILE A 39 15.01 -13.13 9.46
N ALA A 40 15.54 -14.10 8.71
CA ALA A 40 15.64 -15.47 9.20
C ALA A 40 16.27 -15.55 10.61
N PRO A 41 17.37 -14.83 10.92
CA PRO A 41 17.95 -14.86 12.27
C PRO A 41 17.04 -14.31 13.36
N LEU A 42 16.18 -13.32 13.05
CA LEU A 42 15.21 -12.78 14.00
C LEU A 42 14.10 -13.78 14.30
N VAL A 43 13.60 -14.45 13.27
CA VAL A 43 12.54 -15.45 13.41
C VAL A 43 13.08 -16.64 14.19
N ASP A 44 14.30 -17.10 13.91
CA ASP A 44 14.95 -18.17 14.65
C ASP A 44 15.11 -17.83 16.15
N GLN A 45 15.55 -16.61 16.46
CA GLN A 45 15.66 -16.12 17.84
C GLN A 45 14.30 -16.08 18.55
N TYR A 46 13.27 -15.59 17.87
CA TYR A 46 11.91 -15.55 18.41
C TYR A 46 11.37 -16.96 18.66
N LEU A 47 11.55 -17.89 17.72
CA LEU A 47 11.11 -19.27 17.88
C LEU A 47 11.86 -19.99 19.00
N ALA A 48 13.17 -19.75 19.15
CA ALA A 48 13.95 -20.27 20.27
C ALA A 48 13.42 -19.75 21.62
N PHE A 49 13.06 -18.46 21.69
CA PHE A 49 12.44 -17.87 22.87
C PHE A 49 11.09 -18.55 23.19
N VAL A 50 10.20 -18.69 22.20
CA VAL A 50 8.89 -19.34 22.38
C VAL A 50 9.04 -20.80 22.82
N LYS A 51 9.93 -21.58 22.20
CA LYS A 51 10.22 -22.97 22.60
C LYS A 51 10.66 -23.04 24.07
N THR A 52 11.54 -22.14 24.48
CA THR A 52 12.03 -22.07 25.85
C THR A 52 10.89 -21.73 26.82
N SER A 53 10.08 -20.71 26.51
CA SER A 53 8.91 -20.35 27.34
C SER A 53 7.91 -21.50 27.44
N MET A 54 7.68 -22.25 26.36
CA MET A 54 6.80 -23.41 26.39
C MET A 54 7.34 -24.56 27.23
N SER A 55 8.66 -24.80 27.21
CA SER A 55 9.30 -25.83 28.05
C SER A 55 9.21 -25.53 29.56
N THR A 56 8.95 -24.28 29.94
CA THR A 56 8.78 -23.87 31.35
C THR A 56 7.33 -23.99 31.85
N LEU A 57 6.37 -24.31 30.98
CA LEU A 57 4.98 -24.54 31.38
C LEU A 57 4.81 -25.94 32.00
N PRO A 58 3.94 -26.11 33.01
CA PRO A 58 3.62 -27.41 33.58
C PRO A 58 3.12 -28.40 32.49
N PRO A 59 3.51 -29.70 32.56
CA PRO A 59 2.97 -30.72 31.67
C PRO A 59 1.44 -30.72 31.71
N GLY A 60 0.78 -30.39 30.59
CA GLY A 60 -0.68 -30.32 30.49
C GLY A 60 -1.29 -28.90 30.43
N ALA A 61 -0.50 -27.83 30.54
CA ALA A 61 -1.00 -26.45 30.37
C ALA A 61 -1.36 -26.08 28.91
N VAL A 62 -0.78 -26.80 27.94
CA VAL A 62 -1.19 -26.73 26.53
C VAL A 62 -2.34 -27.72 26.33
N THR A 63 -3.55 -27.30 26.72
CA THR A 63 -4.74 -28.13 26.72
C THR A 63 -5.29 -28.31 25.30
N GLY A 64 -4.81 -29.34 24.59
CA GLY A 64 -5.42 -29.86 23.36
C GLY A 64 -4.38 -30.32 22.35
N GLY A 65 -4.48 -31.57 21.87
CA GLY A 65 -3.62 -32.12 20.83
C GLY A 65 -3.59 -31.26 19.56
N ASP A 66 -4.68 -30.55 19.26
CA ASP A 66 -4.79 -29.59 18.17
C ASP A 66 -3.89 -28.34 18.35
N MET A 67 -3.66 -27.89 19.58
CA MET A 67 -2.82 -26.71 19.84
C MET A 67 -1.34 -27.05 19.71
N ALA A 68 -0.92 -28.23 20.18
CA ALA A 68 0.44 -28.72 20.02
C ALA A 68 0.79 -28.90 18.52
N ALA A 69 -0.10 -29.53 17.74
CA ALA A 69 0.10 -29.71 16.30
C ALA A 69 0.20 -28.36 15.54
N ARG A 70 -0.58 -27.34 15.94
CA ARG A 70 -0.50 -25.98 15.35
C ARG A 70 0.82 -25.28 15.66
N VAL A 71 1.34 -25.46 16.88
CA VAL A 71 2.62 -24.90 17.31
C VAL A 71 3.77 -25.56 16.56
N ASP A 72 3.76 -26.89 16.39
CA ASP A 72 4.78 -27.60 15.62
C ASP A 72 4.77 -27.19 14.15
N THR A 73 3.58 -27.13 13.52
CA THR A 73 3.41 -26.61 12.16
C THR A 73 4.00 -25.20 12.05
N MET A 74 3.82 -24.37 13.07
CA MET A 74 4.33 -23.00 13.06
C MET A 74 5.86 -22.95 13.13
N PHE A 75 6.50 -23.85 13.89
CA PHE A 75 7.94 -23.97 13.95
C PHE A 75 8.59 -24.48 12.66
N GLU A 76 7.85 -25.21 11.82
CA GLU A 76 8.33 -25.64 10.50
C GLU A 76 8.14 -24.56 9.44
N VAL A 77 6.98 -23.90 9.39
CA VAL A 77 6.61 -22.99 8.30
C VAL A 77 7.25 -21.61 8.44
N LEU A 78 7.35 -21.05 9.67
CA LEU A 78 7.86 -19.68 9.86
C LEU A 78 9.30 -19.48 9.40
N PRO A 79 10.27 -20.34 9.73
CA PRO A 79 11.65 -20.18 9.26
C PRO A 79 11.76 -20.22 7.73
N GLU A 80 11.02 -21.14 7.09
CA GLU A 80 11.02 -21.26 5.63
C GLU A 80 10.49 -19.97 4.98
N LEU A 81 9.34 -19.45 5.46
CA LEU A 81 8.80 -18.19 4.97
C LEU A 81 9.74 -17.01 5.24
N ALA A 82 10.32 -16.94 6.44
CA ALA A 82 11.24 -15.88 6.84
C ALA A 82 12.48 -15.82 5.94
N SER A 83 13.00 -16.98 5.53
CA SER A 83 14.15 -17.08 4.63
C SER A 83 13.90 -16.50 3.24
N GLN A 84 12.63 -16.42 2.82
CA GLN A 84 12.23 -15.89 1.52
C GLN A 84 11.88 -14.40 1.56
N ILE A 85 11.71 -13.80 2.75
CA ILE A 85 11.27 -12.41 2.88
C ILE A 85 12.45 -11.44 2.87
N ASN A 86 12.50 -10.59 1.85
CA ASN A 86 13.39 -9.43 1.84
C ASN A 86 12.77 -8.28 2.63
N LEU A 87 13.37 -7.85 3.74
CA LEU A 87 12.87 -6.73 4.56
C LEU A 87 12.76 -5.41 3.81
N PHE A 88 13.61 -5.16 2.81
CA PHE A 88 13.49 -3.95 2.00
C PHE A 88 12.16 -3.89 1.23
N SER A 89 11.46 -5.01 1.06
CA SER A 89 10.09 -5.04 0.53
C SER A 89 9.13 -4.12 1.30
N LEU A 90 9.44 -3.78 2.56
CA LEU A 90 8.69 -2.81 3.35
C LEU A 90 8.68 -1.40 2.74
N LEU A 91 9.69 -1.05 1.95
CA LEU A 91 9.70 0.20 1.17
C LEU A 91 8.58 0.25 0.14
N SER A 92 8.16 -0.92 -0.35
CA SER A 92 7.03 -1.11 -1.29
C SER A 92 5.81 -1.75 -0.64
N LEU A 93 5.72 -1.85 0.70
CA LEU A 93 4.58 -2.49 1.38
C LEU A 93 3.24 -1.87 0.95
N ASN A 94 3.26 -0.56 0.72
CA ASN A 94 2.09 0.19 0.30
C ASN A 94 1.67 -0.10 -1.15
N SER A 95 2.53 -0.72 -1.97
CA SER A 95 2.28 -1.04 -3.39
C SER A 95 1.19 -2.09 -3.59
N SER A 96 1.03 -3.01 -2.64
CA SER A 96 -0.06 -3.99 -2.65
C SER A 96 -1.41 -3.34 -2.34
N GLY A 97 -1.39 -2.18 -1.70
CA GLY A 97 -2.54 -1.31 -1.55
C GLY A 97 -2.63 -0.33 -2.72
N ARG A 98 -3.83 0.24 -2.92
CA ARG A 98 -4.10 1.36 -3.87
C ARG A 98 -3.34 2.65 -3.52
N LEU A 99 -2.38 2.57 -2.59
CA LEU A 99 -1.80 3.66 -1.85
C LEU A 99 -0.28 3.74 -1.96
N GLY A 100 0.40 2.92 -2.77
CA GLY A 100 1.86 2.87 -2.81
C GLY A 100 2.52 3.28 -4.12
N VAL A 101 3.85 3.31 -4.08
CA VAL A 101 4.69 3.37 -5.28
C VAL A 101 4.63 2.02 -5.99
N PRO A 102 4.21 1.96 -7.27
CA PRO A 102 4.25 0.73 -8.05
C PRO A 102 5.67 0.15 -8.10
N ALA A 103 5.86 -1.04 -7.55
CA ALA A 103 7.13 -1.76 -7.64
C ALA A 103 6.85 -3.26 -7.70
N ILE A 104 7.36 -3.94 -8.72
CA ILE A 104 7.11 -5.38 -8.91
C ILE A 104 8.20 -6.24 -8.27
N LEU A 105 9.43 -5.75 -8.22
CA LEU A 105 10.58 -6.48 -7.70
C LEU A 105 10.61 -6.51 -6.18
N GLY A 106 9.90 -5.58 -5.52
CA GLY A 106 9.76 -5.54 -4.07
C GLY A 106 9.04 -6.77 -3.49
N GLY A 107 8.20 -7.43 -4.27
CA GLY A 107 7.46 -8.63 -3.85
C GLY A 107 8.14 -9.97 -4.17
N GLN A 108 9.36 -9.96 -4.69
CA GLN A 108 10.05 -11.19 -5.09
C GLN A 108 10.81 -11.84 -3.92
N PRO A 109 10.81 -13.18 -3.80
CA PRO A 109 11.44 -13.89 -2.69
C PRO A 109 12.97 -13.82 -2.75
N ILE A 110 13.65 -13.83 -1.61
CA ILE A 110 15.12 -13.93 -1.57
C ILE A 110 15.57 -15.14 -2.41
N GLY A 111 16.54 -14.92 -3.30
CA GLY A 111 17.03 -15.94 -4.24
C GLY A 111 16.42 -15.89 -5.64
N TRP A 112 15.39 -15.06 -5.89
CA TRP A 112 14.84 -14.86 -7.25
C TRP A 112 15.88 -14.31 -8.24
N TRP A 113 16.89 -13.58 -7.74
CA TRP A 113 17.99 -13.01 -8.49
C TRP A 113 19.28 -13.06 -7.67
N PRO A 114 20.46 -13.28 -8.28
CA PRO A 114 21.74 -13.23 -7.58
C PRO A 114 21.99 -11.83 -6.98
N ALA A 115 21.94 -11.73 -5.66
CA ALA A 115 22.19 -10.49 -4.92
C ALA A 115 22.83 -10.81 -3.57
N SER A 116 23.59 -9.87 -3.01
CA SER A 116 24.14 -10.02 -1.66
C SER A 116 23.02 -10.07 -0.63
N VAL A 117 23.10 -11.02 0.29
CA VAL A 117 22.15 -11.16 1.40
C VAL A 117 22.84 -10.68 2.67
N ILE A 118 22.25 -9.67 3.29
CA ILE A 118 22.65 -9.16 4.60
C ILE A 118 21.70 -9.79 5.61
N GLU A 119 22.26 -10.55 6.53
CA GLU A 119 21.52 -11.11 7.64
C GLU A 119 21.57 -10.14 8.82
N MET A 120 20.40 -9.81 9.38
CA MET A 120 20.34 -8.94 10.54
C MET A 120 19.61 -9.66 11.68
N GLY A 121 20.37 -9.94 12.74
CA GLY A 121 19.84 -10.50 13.98
C GLY A 121 19.75 -9.47 15.10
N GLY A 122 19.03 -9.84 16.17
CA GLY A 122 18.94 -9.06 17.41
C GLY A 122 17.91 -7.93 17.41
N PHE A 123 17.68 -7.35 18.60
CA PHE A 123 16.61 -6.36 18.84
C PHE A 123 16.65 -5.12 17.93
N GLY A 124 17.82 -4.74 17.40
CA GLY A 124 17.95 -3.62 16.46
C GLY A 124 17.15 -3.82 15.16
N ALA A 125 16.99 -5.06 14.70
CA ALA A 125 16.21 -5.36 13.52
C ALA A 125 14.70 -5.23 13.75
N VAL A 126 14.22 -5.31 14.99
CA VAL A 126 12.82 -5.00 15.35
C VAL A 126 12.52 -3.52 15.17
N ALA A 127 13.44 -2.63 15.56
CA ALA A 127 13.31 -1.19 15.35
C ALA A 127 13.40 -0.80 13.86
N LEU A 128 14.07 -1.62 13.05
CA LEU A 128 14.20 -1.39 11.61
C LEU A 128 12.87 -1.60 10.86
N LEU A 129 11.98 -2.46 11.35
CA LEU A 129 10.67 -2.71 10.74
C LEU A 129 9.82 -1.43 10.62
N PRO A 130 9.48 -0.72 11.71
CA PRO A 130 8.70 0.52 11.60
C PRO A 130 9.48 1.62 10.87
N PHE A 131 10.82 1.63 10.96
CA PHE A 131 11.65 2.58 10.21
C PHE A 131 11.53 2.39 8.69
N LEU A 132 11.69 1.16 8.19
CA LEU A 132 11.55 0.85 6.76
C LEU A 132 10.12 1.06 6.27
N ALA A 133 9.11 0.67 7.06
CA ALA A 133 7.72 0.93 6.73
C ALA A 133 7.42 2.45 6.65
N GLY A 134 7.94 3.23 7.62
CA GLY A 134 7.85 4.69 7.62
C GLY A 134 8.54 5.33 6.41
N MET A 135 9.72 4.82 6.04
CA MET A 135 10.47 5.24 4.84
C MET A 135 9.72 4.91 3.55
N GLY A 136 9.12 3.72 3.45
CA GLY A 136 8.28 3.34 2.31
C GLY A 136 7.05 4.23 2.17
N LEU A 137 6.46 4.63 3.29
CA LEU A 137 5.37 5.60 3.30
C LEU A 137 5.84 7.01 2.91
N LEU A 138 7.05 7.41 3.30
CA LEU A 138 7.65 8.68 2.89
C LEU A 138 7.88 8.72 1.37
N LEU A 139 8.45 7.64 0.80
CA LEU A 139 8.62 7.47 -0.65
C LEU A 139 7.27 7.54 -1.38
N THR A 140 6.25 6.92 -0.81
CA THR A 140 4.87 6.99 -1.30
C THR A 140 4.35 8.43 -1.31
N CYS A 141 4.55 9.19 -0.23
CA CYS A 141 4.14 10.59 -0.15
C CYS A 141 4.89 11.46 -1.18
N LEU A 142 6.17 11.16 -1.43
CA LEU A 142 6.97 11.83 -2.45
C LEU A 142 6.40 11.57 -3.85
N PHE A 143 6.17 10.30 -4.19
CA PHE A 143 5.58 9.88 -5.47
C PHE A 143 4.18 10.47 -5.69
N MET A 144 3.30 10.32 -4.71
CA MET A 144 1.95 10.88 -4.77
C MET A 144 1.96 12.41 -4.82
N GLY A 145 2.88 13.05 -4.12
CA GLY A 145 3.06 14.51 -4.18
C GLY A 145 3.45 14.99 -5.57
N MET A 146 4.32 14.24 -6.26
CA MET A 146 4.65 14.51 -7.67
C MET A 146 3.41 14.42 -8.57
N LEU A 147 2.62 13.35 -8.43
CA LEU A 147 1.38 13.18 -9.19
C LEU A 147 0.34 14.26 -8.87
N ALA A 148 0.22 14.64 -7.60
CA ALA A 148 -0.71 15.68 -7.16
C ALA A 148 -0.35 17.05 -7.73
N GLN A 149 0.93 17.44 -7.73
CA GLN A 149 1.39 18.68 -8.36
C GLN A 149 1.16 18.64 -9.87
N ASP A 150 1.46 17.51 -10.51
CA ASP A 150 1.22 17.33 -11.94
C ASP A 150 -0.27 17.54 -12.27
N VAL A 151 -1.17 16.94 -11.49
CA VAL A 151 -2.63 17.07 -11.66
C VAL A 151 -3.12 18.48 -11.36
N ARG A 152 -2.55 19.16 -10.36
CA ARG A 152 -2.98 20.49 -9.91
C ARG A 152 -2.45 21.62 -10.79
N ASP A 153 -1.13 21.69 -10.91
CA ASP A 153 -0.39 22.83 -11.45
C ASP A 153 0.13 22.53 -12.87
N GLY A 154 0.09 21.27 -13.32
CA GLY A 154 0.55 20.89 -14.65
C GLY A 154 2.06 20.77 -14.78
N GLY A 155 2.81 20.85 -13.69
CA GLY A 155 4.28 20.74 -13.63
C GLY A 155 4.77 20.26 -12.27
N LEU A 156 6.09 20.30 -12.07
CA LEU A 156 6.76 19.85 -10.83
C LEU A 156 7.59 20.98 -10.22
N ASP A 157 7.23 21.37 -9.00
CA ASP A 157 8.02 22.21 -8.11
C ASP A 157 8.61 21.33 -6.99
N ILE A 158 9.89 21.02 -7.15
CA ILE A 158 10.66 20.16 -6.24
C ILE A 158 10.76 20.78 -4.85
N ALA A 159 10.95 22.10 -4.73
CA ALA A 159 11.09 22.77 -3.45
C ALA A 159 9.77 22.72 -2.67
N ARG A 160 8.64 22.97 -3.35
CA ARG A 160 7.32 22.84 -2.74
C ARG A 160 7.00 21.40 -2.36
N LEU A 161 7.45 20.42 -3.15
CA LEU A 161 7.29 18.99 -2.87
C LEU A 161 7.96 18.63 -1.54
N PHE A 162 9.27 18.84 -1.44
CA PHE A 162 10.04 18.47 -0.24
C PHE A 162 9.60 19.22 1.01
N ARG A 163 9.14 20.47 0.88
CA ARG A 163 8.60 21.23 2.02
C ARG A 163 7.30 20.66 2.57
N ARG A 164 6.46 20.04 1.72
CA ARG A 164 5.13 19.56 2.10
C ARG A 164 5.06 18.07 2.39
N VAL A 165 5.94 17.28 1.82
CA VAL A 165 6.01 15.82 2.03
C VAL A 165 6.02 15.44 3.51
N PRO A 166 6.80 16.08 4.42
CA PRO A 166 6.77 15.73 5.84
C PRO A 166 5.39 15.91 6.50
N ALA A 167 4.67 16.98 6.15
CA ALA A 167 3.33 17.24 6.69
C ALA A 167 2.31 16.19 6.19
N HIS A 168 2.37 15.84 4.90
CA HIS A 168 1.54 14.76 4.34
C HIS A 168 1.88 13.41 4.98
N TRP A 169 3.16 13.11 5.15
CA TRP A 169 3.64 11.88 5.76
C TRP A 169 3.12 11.72 7.19
N ILE A 170 3.28 12.74 8.04
CA ILE A 170 2.74 12.74 9.41
C ILE A 170 1.22 12.53 9.38
N SER A 171 0.51 13.23 8.49
CA SER A 171 -0.94 13.14 8.41
C SER A 171 -1.43 11.75 8.03
N ILE A 172 -0.73 11.08 7.11
CA ILE A 172 -1.03 9.72 6.69
C ILE A 172 -0.65 8.72 7.78
N VAL A 173 0.51 8.87 8.44
CA VAL A 173 0.93 8.02 9.58
C VAL A 173 -0.10 8.05 10.70
N LEU A 174 -0.58 9.25 11.08
CA LEU A 174 -1.55 9.45 12.16
C LEU A 174 -2.88 8.73 11.93
N VAL A 175 -3.20 8.39 10.68
CA VAL A 175 -4.43 7.68 10.33
C VAL A 175 -4.15 6.21 10.05
N ILE A 176 -3.15 5.90 9.22
CA ILE A 176 -2.86 4.52 8.78
C ILE A 176 -2.39 3.65 9.94
N VAL A 177 -1.59 4.17 10.88
CA VAL A 177 -1.08 3.35 11.99
C VAL A 177 -2.21 2.92 12.94
N PRO A 178 -3.06 3.83 13.47
CA PRO A 178 -4.21 3.41 14.28
C PRO A 178 -5.19 2.53 13.51
N LEU A 179 -5.44 2.83 12.23
CA LEU A 179 -6.33 2.04 11.39
C LEU A 179 -5.78 0.62 11.16
N GLY A 180 -4.48 0.48 10.91
CA GLY A 180 -3.80 -0.80 10.75
C GLY A 180 -3.80 -1.62 12.04
N MET A 181 -3.61 -0.98 13.20
CA MET A 181 -3.74 -1.62 14.51
C MET A 181 -5.18 -2.11 14.74
N ALA A 182 -6.17 -1.25 14.51
CA ALA A 182 -7.58 -1.61 14.63
C ALA A 182 -7.96 -2.74 13.67
N PHE A 183 -7.42 -2.73 12.45
CA PHE A 183 -7.65 -3.77 11.46
C PHE A 183 -7.03 -5.11 11.88
N THR A 184 -5.77 -5.10 12.32
CA THR A 184 -5.09 -6.30 12.82
C THR A 184 -5.85 -6.89 14.01
N PHE A 185 -6.26 -6.05 14.95
CA PHE A 185 -7.06 -6.45 16.11
C PHE A 185 -8.43 -7.03 15.70
N ALA A 186 -9.13 -6.37 14.76
CA ALA A 186 -10.41 -6.84 14.25
C ALA A 186 -10.28 -8.20 13.56
N LEU A 187 -9.23 -8.42 12.76
CA LEU A 187 -8.97 -9.72 12.14
C LEU A 187 -8.66 -10.80 13.16
N SER A 188 -7.81 -10.52 14.16
CA SER A 188 -7.48 -11.47 15.22
C SER A 188 -8.71 -11.92 15.99
N ILE A 189 -9.62 -10.99 16.33
CA ILE A 189 -10.90 -11.31 16.96
C ILE A 189 -11.81 -12.05 15.97
N GLY A 190 -11.87 -11.60 14.72
CA GLY A 190 -12.72 -12.18 13.68
C GLY A 190 -12.49 -13.68 13.50
N LEU A 191 -11.23 -14.13 13.50
CA LEU A 191 -10.88 -15.56 13.45
C LEU A 191 -11.46 -16.35 14.65
N ALA A 192 -11.56 -15.74 15.83
CA ALA A 192 -12.13 -16.37 17.01
C ALA A 192 -13.67 -16.42 17.01
N LEU A 193 -14.33 -15.57 16.20
CA LEU A 193 -15.79 -15.45 16.16
C LEU A 193 -16.48 -16.44 15.18
N GLY A 194 -15.73 -17.32 14.51
CA GLY A 194 -16.29 -18.34 13.61
C GLY A 194 -17.08 -17.72 12.45
N PRO A 195 -18.38 -18.04 12.26
CA PRO A 195 -19.20 -17.50 11.16
C PRO A 195 -19.31 -15.97 11.11
N LEU A 196 -19.20 -15.28 12.26
CA LEU A 196 -19.27 -13.82 12.31
C LEU A 196 -18.02 -13.13 11.73
N SER A 197 -16.95 -13.88 11.44
CA SER A 197 -15.78 -13.38 10.71
C SER A 197 -16.13 -12.74 9.36
N VAL A 198 -17.19 -13.22 8.70
CA VAL A 198 -17.69 -12.65 7.43
C VAL A 198 -18.16 -11.21 7.61
N VAL A 199 -18.78 -10.89 8.75
CA VAL A 199 -19.23 -9.53 9.07
C VAL A 199 -18.02 -8.61 9.28
N VAL A 200 -17.00 -9.07 9.98
CA VAL A 200 -15.74 -8.32 10.18
C VAL A 200 -15.06 -8.03 8.84
N LEU A 201 -15.03 -9.02 7.94
CA LEU A 201 -14.50 -8.85 6.59
C LEU A 201 -15.33 -7.85 5.77
N ALA A 202 -16.66 -7.93 5.83
CA ALA A 202 -17.54 -7.00 5.14
C ALA A 202 -17.35 -5.55 5.62
N VAL A 203 -17.26 -5.33 6.94
CA VAL A 203 -16.99 -4.02 7.54
C VAL A 203 -15.60 -3.52 7.14
N THR A 204 -14.60 -4.40 7.10
CA THR A 204 -13.26 -4.05 6.61
C THR A 204 -13.32 -3.55 5.17
N ILE A 205 -13.92 -4.32 4.27
CA ILE A 205 -14.03 -3.97 2.85
C ILE A 205 -14.75 -2.63 2.72
N TRP A 206 -15.82 -2.43 3.50
CA TRP A 206 -16.55 -1.18 3.56
C TRP A 206 -15.64 0.00 3.95
N VAL A 207 -14.89 -0.11 5.05
CA VAL A 207 -13.94 0.91 5.49
C VAL A 207 -12.88 1.19 4.41
N LEU A 208 -12.32 0.14 3.79
CA LEU A 208 -11.33 0.28 2.72
C LEU A 208 -11.89 0.96 1.46
N ILE A 209 -13.18 0.83 1.16
CA ILE A 209 -13.83 1.56 0.07
C ILE A 209 -13.93 3.04 0.42
N TYR A 210 -14.38 3.38 1.63
CA TYR A 210 -14.53 4.77 2.07
C TYR A 210 -13.19 5.48 2.31
N MET A 211 -12.11 4.74 2.57
CA MET A 211 -10.75 5.24 2.70
C MET A 211 -10.00 5.38 1.35
N THR A 212 -10.62 5.01 0.24
CA THR A 212 -9.96 4.98 -1.09
C THR A 212 -9.33 6.33 -1.45
N PHE A 213 -9.99 7.44 -1.14
CA PHE A 213 -9.55 8.78 -1.50
C PHE A 213 -8.83 9.53 -0.37
N PHE A 214 -8.53 8.88 0.74
CA PHE A 214 -7.90 9.53 1.88
C PHE A 214 -6.53 10.14 1.52
N PRO A 215 -5.60 9.42 0.85
CA PRO A 215 -4.31 10.02 0.48
C PRO A 215 -4.45 11.15 -0.55
N GLN A 216 -5.41 11.05 -1.47
CA GLN A 216 -5.72 12.09 -2.45
C GLN A 216 -6.28 13.33 -1.74
N ALA A 217 -7.12 13.17 -0.71
CA ALA A 217 -7.62 14.27 0.09
C ALA A 217 -6.52 14.99 0.87
N VAL A 218 -5.60 14.23 1.48
CA VAL A 218 -4.46 14.82 2.21
C VAL A 218 -3.47 15.51 1.26
N ILE A 219 -3.08 14.85 0.16
CA ILE A 219 -1.98 15.31 -0.69
C ILE A 219 -2.46 16.30 -1.76
N LEU A 220 -3.55 15.98 -2.47
CA LEU A 220 -4.11 16.86 -3.52
C LEU A 220 -5.11 17.86 -2.95
N GLY A 221 -5.90 17.49 -1.94
CA GLY A 221 -6.81 18.41 -1.26
C GLY A 221 -6.16 19.29 -0.19
N GLU A 222 -4.91 19.00 0.21
CA GLU A 222 -4.22 19.64 1.34
C GLU A 222 -5.01 19.56 2.66
N ALA A 223 -5.86 18.54 2.80
CA ALA A 223 -6.64 18.35 4.01
C ALA A 223 -5.75 17.82 5.15
N GLY A 224 -6.05 18.27 6.38
CA GLY A 224 -5.49 17.65 7.59
C GLY A 224 -5.97 16.20 7.77
N PRO A 225 -5.48 15.46 8.77
CA PRO A 225 -5.75 14.03 8.94
C PRO A 225 -7.26 13.72 9.04
N LEU A 226 -7.96 14.38 9.95
CA LEU A 226 -9.41 14.19 10.13
C LEU A 226 -10.21 14.77 8.97
N GLY A 227 -9.80 15.92 8.44
CA GLY A 227 -10.41 16.52 7.26
C GLY A 227 -10.35 15.57 6.06
N GLY A 228 -9.21 14.93 5.83
CA GLY A 228 -9.02 13.95 4.75
C GLY A 228 -9.93 12.74 4.88
N LEU A 229 -10.17 12.24 6.10
CA LEU A 229 -11.12 11.16 6.38
C LEU A 229 -12.55 11.57 6.00
N VAL A 230 -12.98 12.73 6.49
CA VAL A 230 -14.32 13.26 6.25
C VAL A 230 -14.54 13.53 4.76
N THR A 231 -13.59 14.17 4.09
CA THR A 231 -13.67 14.47 2.66
C THR A 231 -13.66 13.19 1.82
N SER A 232 -12.79 12.21 2.14
CA SER A 232 -12.82 10.90 1.46
C SER A 232 -14.19 10.24 1.63
N PHE A 233 -14.71 10.21 2.85
CA PHE A 233 -16.01 9.61 3.13
C PHE A 233 -17.14 10.29 2.36
N ALA A 234 -17.18 11.63 2.37
CA ALA A 234 -18.19 12.43 1.68
C ALA A 234 -18.17 12.18 0.17
N ILE A 235 -16.99 12.17 -0.45
CA ILE A 235 -16.85 11.98 -1.90
C ILE A 235 -17.21 10.56 -2.31
N VAL A 236 -16.75 9.54 -1.57
CA VAL A 236 -17.11 8.15 -1.85
C VAL A 236 -18.62 7.96 -1.70
N ARG A 237 -19.25 8.54 -0.67
CA ARG A 237 -20.71 8.49 -0.51
C ARG A 237 -21.43 9.16 -1.67
N PHE A 238 -21.00 10.35 -2.07
CA PHE A 238 -21.59 11.11 -3.17
C PHE A 238 -21.44 10.40 -4.53
N THR A 239 -20.35 9.65 -4.71
CA THR A 239 -20.00 9.02 -5.98
C THR A 239 -19.72 7.52 -5.85
N PHE A 240 -20.56 6.82 -5.07
CA PHE A 240 -20.31 5.44 -4.66
C PHE A 240 -20.09 4.50 -5.85
N TRP A 241 -21.04 4.43 -6.78
CA TRP A 241 -20.94 3.49 -7.91
C TRP A 241 -19.76 3.79 -8.85
N PRO A 242 -19.53 5.04 -9.29
CA PRO A 242 -18.34 5.34 -10.07
C PRO A 242 -17.02 5.07 -9.33
N THR A 243 -17.00 5.27 -8.00
CA THR A 243 -15.83 4.96 -7.17
C THR A 243 -15.56 3.45 -7.14
N VAL A 244 -16.59 2.65 -6.87
CA VAL A 244 -16.50 1.18 -6.88
C VAL A 244 -16.04 0.70 -8.26
N GLY A 245 -16.63 1.24 -9.34
CA GLY A 245 -16.22 0.91 -10.72
C GLY A 245 -14.74 1.20 -10.99
N LEU A 246 -14.26 2.40 -10.60
CA LEU A 246 -12.85 2.76 -10.75
C LEU A 246 -11.95 1.84 -9.92
N VAL A 247 -12.31 1.56 -8.67
CA VAL A 247 -11.55 0.68 -7.78
C VAL A 247 -11.47 -0.73 -8.35
N VAL A 248 -12.60 -1.30 -8.79
CA VAL A 248 -12.63 -2.64 -9.39
C VAL A 248 -11.76 -2.67 -10.64
N LEU A 249 -11.92 -1.70 -11.54
CA LEU A 249 -11.16 -1.67 -12.79
C LEU A 249 -9.65 -1.51 -12.54
N ASN A 250 -9.26 -0.66 -11.58
CA ASN A 250 -7.88 -0.52 -11.14
C ASN A 250 -7.30 -1.82 -10.59
N ASN A 251 -8.07 -2.56 -9.78
CA ASN A 251 -7.64 -3.86 -9.25
C ASN A 251 -7.56 -4.92 -10.35
N VAL A 252 -8.54 -5.01 -11.24
CA VAL A 252 -8.54 -5.97 -12.35
C VAL A 252 -7.33 -5.73 -13.27
N ILE A 253 -7.06 -4.48 -13.64
CA ILE A 253 -5.91 -4.13 -14.48
C ILE A 253 -4.60 -4.41 -13.72
N GLY A 254 -4.47 -3.94 -12.48
CA GLY A 254 -3.25 -4.10 -11.69
C GLY A 254 -2.91 -5.56 -11.40
N LEU A 255 -3.89 -6.35 -10.95
CA LEU A 255 -3.71 -7.78 -10.67
C LEU A 255 -3.48 -8.56 -11.96
N GLY A 256 -4.29 -8.33 -13.00
CA GLY A 256 -4.17 -9.02 -14.28
C GLY A 256 -2.80 -8.84 -14.92
N LEU A 257 -2.29 -7.61 -14.95
CA LEU A 257 -0.96 -7.33 -15.48
C LEU A 257 0.16 -7.84 -14.59
N SER A 258 -0.02 -7.87 -13.27
CA SER A 258 0.98 -8.47 -12.36
C SER A 258 1.26 -9.94 -12.69
N TYR A 259 0.26 -10.71 -13.14
CA TYR A 259 0.48 -12.08 -13.62
C TYR A 259 1.32 -12.14 -14.89
N ILE A 260 1.11 -11.21 -15.83
CA ILE A 260 1.86 -11.11 -17.09
C ILE A 260 3.32 -10.77 -16.79
N TRP A 261 3.56 -9.76 -15.94
CA TRP A 261 4.90 -9.34 -15.57
C TRP A 261 5.69 -10.43 -14.85
N LYS A 262 5.05 -11.20 -13.96
CA LYS A 262 5.70 -12.33 -13.28
C LYS A 262 6.25 -13.39 -14.24
N ARG A 263 5.59 -13.61 -15.38
CA ARG A 263 6.13 -14.51 -16.42
C ARG A 263 7.38 -13.93 -17.08
N LEU A 264 7.36 -12.64 -17.43
CA LEU A 264 8.51 -11.96 -18.04
C LEU A 264 9.74 -11.90 -17.11
N LEU A 265 9.54 -11.86 -15.80
CA LEU A 265 10.63 -11.84 -14.81
C LEU A 265 11.48 -13.12 -14.82
N ILE A 266 10.89 -14.26 -15.17
CA ILE A 266 11.53 -15.57 -15.07
C ILE A 266 12.38 -15.89 -16.33
N GLU A 267 12.04 -15.28 -17.47
CA GLU A 267 12.58 -15.68 -18.77
C GLU A 267 13.91 -15.01 -19.13
N SER A 268 14.11 -13.73 -18.77
CA SER A 268 15.33 -12.99 -19.18
C SER A 268 15.51 -11.66 -18.44
N PRO A 269 16.75 -11.17 -18.25
CA PRO A 269 17.02 -9.84 -17.71
C PRO A 269 16.41 -8.69 -18.53
N VAL A 270 16.30 -8.87 -19.86
CA VAL A 270 15.62 -7.91 -20.73
C VAL A 270 14.11 -7.93 -20.45
N GLY A 271 13.55 -9.12 -20.23
CA GLY A 271 12.17 -9.29 -19.77
C GLY A 271 11.91 -8.59 -18.44
N THR A 272 12.85 -8.67 -17.50
CA THR A 272 12.80 -7.93 -16.23
C THR A 272 12.75 -6.42 -16.43
N LEU A 273 13.61 -5.86 -17.30
CA LEU A 273 13.60 -4.42 -17.57
C LEU A 273 12.28 -3.96 -18.18
N VAL A 274 11.75 -4.72 -19.16
CA VAL A 274 10.45 -4.45 -19.78
C VAL A 274 9.33 -4.52 -18.74
N ALA A 275 9.34 -5.54 -17.88
CA ALA A 275 8.35 -5.69 -16.81
C ALA A 275 8.40 -4.52 -15.81
N VAL A 276 9.60 -4.07 -15.42
CA VAL A 276 9.77 -2.90 -14.53
C VAL A 276 9.20 -1.64 -15.18
N LEU A 277 9.58 -1.33 -16.42
CA LEU A 277 9.12 -0.13 -17.11
C LEU A 277 7.61 -0.15 -17.36
N ALA A 278 7.07 -1.30 -17.80
CA ALA A 278 5.65 -1.46 -18.06
C ALA A 278 4.82 -1.40 -16.76
N ASN A 279 5.29 -2.03 -15.68
CA ASN A 279 4.66 -1.97 -14.37
C ASN A 279 4.66 -0.54 -13.80
N ALA A 280 5.79 0.15 -13.88
CA ALA A 280 5.92 1.54 -13.47
C ALA A 280 4.96 2.44 -14.27
N TYR A 281 4.88 2.28 -15.59
CA TYR A 281 3.95 3.01 -16.45
C TYR A 281 2.49 2.77 -16.07
N VAL A 282 2.07 1.51 -16.01
CA VAL A 282 0.67 1.17 -15.72
C VAL A 282 0.29 1.55 -14.30
N GLY A 283 1.10 1.19 -13.31
CA GLY A 283 0.84 1.52 -11.92
C GLY A 283 0.76 3.03 -11.69
N THR A 284 1.61 3.82 -12.36
CA THR A 284 1.57 5.28 -12.27
C THR A 284 0.29 5.83 -12.90
N ALA A 285 -0.12 5.34 -14.08
CA ALA A 285 -1.35 5.76 -14.73
C ALA A 285 -2.59 5.42 -13.88
N LEU A 286 -2.62 4.23 -13.27
CA LEU A 286 -3.66 3.80 -12.36
C LEU A 286 -3.76 4.70 -11.11
N THR A 287 -2.65 4.99 -10.44
CA THR A 287 -2.63 5.92 -9.30
C THR A 287 -3.02 7.34 -9.73
N LEU A 288 -2.54 7.81 -10.88
CA LEU A 288 -2.88 9.13 -11.43
C LEU A 288 -4.37 9.25 -11.77
N ALA A 289 -5.01 8.17 -12.23
CA ALA A 289 -6.44 8.13 -12.48
C ALA A 289 -7.24 8.37 -11.19
N LEU A 290 -6.79 7.85 -10.05
CA LEU A 290 -7.42 8.14 -8.75
C LEU A 290 -7.34 9.63 -8.40
N PHE A 291 -6.20 10.28 -8.67
CA PHE A 291 -6.06 11.73 -8.45
C PHE A 291 -6.95 12.56 -9.38
N ILE A 292 -6.99 12.22 -10.67
CA ILE A 292 -7.84 12.90 -11.66
C ILE A 292 -9.32 12.72 -11.29
N PHE A 293 -9.74 11.49 -10.96
CA PHE A 293 -11.11 11.21 -10.55
C PHE A 293 -11.48 11.98 -9.29
N TYR A 294 -10.62 11.94 -8.26
CA TYR A 294 -10.83 12.67 -7.02
C TYR A 294 -10.99 14.17 -7.27
N ARG A 295 -10.13 14.77 -8.09
CA ARG A 295 -10.23 16.20 -8.47
C ARG A 295 -11.58 16.53 -9.11
N ASP A 296 -12.01 15.75 -10.10
CA ASP A 296 -13.30 15.95 -10.80
C ASP A 296 -14.49 15.83 -9.84
N ARG A 297 -14.46 14.89 -8.88
CA ARG A 297 -15.53 14.72 -7.90
C ARG A 297 -15.53 15.77 -6.80
N LEU A 298 -14.35 16.21 -6.38
CA LEU A 298 -14.20 17.27 -5.38
C LEU A 298 -14.84 18.57 -5.88
N VAL A 299 -14.57 18.97 -7.14
CA VAL A 299 -15.16 20.17 -7.73
C VAL A 299 -16.69 20.09 -7.76
N LYS A 300 -17.24 18.99 -8.29
CA LYS A 300 -18.70 18.77 -8.36
C LYS A 300 -19.37 18.77 -7.00
N TRP A 301 -18.69 18.23 -5.98
CA TRP A 301 -19.22 18.21 -4.62
C TRP A 301 -19.29 19.63 -4.03
N HIS A 302 -18.29 20.48 -4.26
CA HIS A 302 -18.33 21.89 -3.84
C HIS A 302 -19.40 22.69 -4.58
N GLU A 303 -19.57 22.47 -5.89
CA GLU A 303 -20.63 23.10 -6.68
C GLU A 303 -22.02 22.75 -6.12
N ALA A 304 -22.27 21.47 -5.81
CA ALA A 304 -23.53 21.01 -5.22
C ALA A 304 -23.81 21.66 -3.86
N LEU A 305 -22.79 21.82 -3.00
CA LEU A 305 -22.95 22.50 -1.71
C LEU A 305 -23.25 23.99 -1.87
N SER A 306 -22.63 24.65 -2.84
CA SER A 306 -22.88 26.08 -3.11
C SER A 306 -24.30 26.32 -3.62
N ALA A 307 -24.80 25.44 -4.50
CA ALA A 307 -26.16 25.50 -5.00
C ALA A 307 -27.19 25.33 -3.88
N GLN A 308 -26.98 24.40 -2.95
CA GLN A 308 -27.88 24.19 -1.80
C GLN A 308 -27.95 25.43 -0.89
N ARG A 309 -26.81 26.04 -0.56
CA ARG A 309 -26.79 27.28 0.25
C ARG A 309 -27.53 28.43 -0.42
N SER A 310 -27.36 28.59 -1.74
CA SER A 310 -28.06 29.65 -2.48
C SER A 310 -29.58 29.47 -2.52
N VAL A 311 -30.07 28.23 -2.40
CA VAL A 311 -31.51 27.95 -2.33
C VAL A 311 -32.04 28.24 -0.91
N GLU A 312 -31.28 27.92 0.12
CA GLU A 312 -31.64 28.21 1.53
C GLU A 312 -31.61 29.72 1.85
N GLU A 313 -30.74 30.51 1.20
CA GLU A 313 -30.68 31.96 1.41
C GLU A 313 -31.78 32.74 0.66
N ASN A 314 -32.39 32.15 -0.38
CA ASN A 314 -33.41 32.79 -1.22
C ASN A 314 -34.85 32.27 -0.99
N GLY A 315 -35.04 31.31 -0.07
CA GLY A 315 -36.34 30.73 0.28
C GLY A 315 -36.76 31.10 1.70
#